data_AF-A0AAQ5WX87-F1
#
_entry.id   AF-A0AAQ5WX87-F1
#
_cell.length_a   1.000
_cell.length_b   1.000
_cell.length_c   1.000
_cell.angle_alpha   90.00
_cell.angle_beta   90.00
_cell.angle_gamma   90.00
#
_symmetry.space_group_name_H-M   'P 1'
#
loop_
_entity.id
_entity.type
_entity.pdbx_description
1 polymer ?
#
loop_
_entity_poly.entity_id
_entity_poly.type
_entity_poly.pdbx_seq_one_letter_code
_entity_poly.pdbx_strand_id
1 'polypeptide(L)'
;MLHAVSITFLETQERVTLCNCVFVSFSASVPQFCNSPTVIVMVGLPARGKTYISKKLTRYLNWIGVPTKMFNVGQYRREAVKIYKNFEFFKPDNEEAMRIRKACAAAALKDVSAYFTKEQGQVAVFDATNTTRERRAVIISLAKEKGYKVFFVESICDDPEIIAENIKQVKSGSPDYVDRDIDEAMEDFVQRIECYKASYMPIDDEKDRKLSYIKIFDVGSRYLVNRVQDHIQSRIVYYLMNIHVTPRSIYLSRHGESELNLLGRIGGDSGLSPRGLKYANALADFIRSQKITDLKVWTSHMKRTIQTAETLGVQYEQWKALNEIDAGVCEELTYEEIQENFPEEFALRDQDKYRYRYPKGESYEDLVHRLEPVIMELERQENVLVVCHQAVMRCLLAYFLDKPADELPYLRCPLHTVLKLTPIAYGCKVESYFLNIEAVNTHRERPTNVNINRDTEEALQTVPDHV
;
A
#
# COMPACT_ATOMS: atom_id res chain seq x y z
N MET A 1 -11.41 52.80 33.16
CA MET A 1 -11.97 52.20 31.94
C MET A 1 -11.69 50.71 31.99
N LEU A 2 -12.61 49.95 32.59
CA LEU A 2 -12.60 48.50 32.74
C LEU A 2 -14.05 48.13 33.06
N HIS A 3 -14.81 47.72 32.05
CA HIS A 3 -16.18 47.25 32.21
C HIS A 3 -16.13 45.74 32.42
N ALA A 4 -16.50 45.29 33.62
CA ALA A 4 -16.95 43.94 33.88
C ALA A 4 -18.46 43.89 33.63
N VAL A 5 -18.92 42.95 32.82
CA VAL A 5 -20.35 42.63 32.66
C VAL A 5 -20.54 41.17 32.98
N SER A 6 -21.29 40.91 34.04
CA SER A 6 -21.75 39.60 34.50
C SER A 6 -22.71 38.98 33.48
N ILE A 7 -22.60 37.67 33.25
CA ILE A 7 -23.60 36.88 32.51
C ILE A 7 -24.28 35.95 33.51
N THR A 8 -25.58 36.16 33.70
CA THR A 8 -26.50 35.36 34.51
C THR A 8 -26.97 34.14 33.71
N PHE A 9 -26.92 32.95 34.29
CA PHE A 9 -27.54 31.74 33.75
C PHE A 9 -29.05 31.77 34.04
N LEU A 10 -29.87 31.60 32.99
CA LEU A 10 -31.31 31.34 33.09
C LEU A 10 -31.55 29.87 32.70
N GLU A 11 -31.95 29.06 33.67
CA GLU A 11 -32.49 27.73 33.46
C GLU A 11 -33.87 27.82 32.80
N THR A 12 -34.07 27.11 31.69
CA THR A 12 -35.40 26.82 31.14
C THR A 12 -35.49 25.34 30.84
N GLN A 13 -36.36 24.65 31.58
CA GLN A 13 -36.84 23.30 31.30
C GLN A 13 -37.81 23.35 30.12
N GLU A 14 -37.55 22.63 29.03
CA GLU A 14 -38.59 22.26 28.07
C GLU A 14 -38.50 20.79 27.62
N ARG A 15 -39.70 20.23 27.44
CA ARG A 15 -40.06 18.82 27.34
C ARG A 15 -39.59 18.18 26.04
N VAL A 16 -39.01 16.99 26.15
CA VAL A 16 -38.71 16.11 25.01
C VAL A 16 -40.04 15.54 24.46
N THR A 17 -40.40 15.92 23.25
CA THR A 17 -41.47 15.30 22.47
C THR A 17 -40.82 14.33 21.49
N LEU A 18 -41.09 13.04 21.62
CA LEU A 18 -40.64 11.98 20.71
C LEU A 18 -41.28 12.19 19.33
N CYS A 19 -40.49 12.64 18.34
CA CYS A 19 -40.87 12.64 16.94
C CYS A 19 -40.21 11.44 16.26
N ASN A 20 -41.03 10.55 15.69
CA ASN A 20 -40.61 9.43 14.85
C ASN A 20 -39.89 9.96 13.60
N CYS A 21 -38.56 9.98 13.62
CA CYS A 21 -37.74 10.14 12.42
C CYS A 21 -37.28 8.78 11.92
N VAL A 22 -37.71 8.47 10.69
CA VAL A 22 -37.25 7.38 9.85
C VAL A 22 -35.72 7.37 9.81
N PHE A 23 -35.11 6.25 10.20
CA PHE A 23 -33.67 6.02 10.04
C PHE A 23 -33.31 5.99 8.55
N VAL A 24 -32.85 7.12 8.03
CA VAL A 24 -32.08 7.15 6.79
C VAL A 24 -30.64 6.82 7.18
N SER A 25 -30.12 5.71 6.64
CA SER A 25 -28.74 5.27 6.84
C SER A 25 -27.77 6.36 6.34
N PHE A 26 -27.21 7.14 7.25
CA PHE A 26 -26.03 7.93 6.94
C PHE A 26 -24.83 6.98 6.93
N SER A 27 -24.32 6.68 5.74
CA SER A 27 -22.97 6.12 5.62
C SER A 27 -22.01 7.07 6.33
N ALA A 28 -21.25 6.55 7.30
CA ALA A 28 -20.19 7.32 7.95
C ALA A 28 -19.33 8.00 6.86
N SER A 29 -19.30 9.34 6.88
CA SER A 29 -18.58 10.13 5.89
C SER A 29 -17.08 9.90 6.06
N VAL A 30 -16.48 9.14 5.14
CA VAL A 30 -15.02 9.05 4.98
C VAL A 30 -14.48 10.48 4.88
N PRO A 31 -13.42 10.87 5.63
CA PRO A 31 -12.75 12.14 5.41
C PRO A 31 -12.27 12.19 3.95
N GLN A 32 -12.83 13.07 3.13
CA GLN A 32 -12.34 13.26 1.77
C GLN A 32 -10.95 13.92 1.83
N PHE A 33 -9.88 13.13 1.68
CA PHE A 33 -8.53 13.65 1.54
C PHE A 33 -8.31 14.42 0.22
N CYS A 34 -9.22 14.26 -0.75
CA CYS A 34 -9.17 14.88 -2.08
C CYS A 34 -10.47 15.66 -2.38
N ASN A 35 -10.39 17.00 -2.42
CA ASN A 35 -11.52 17.86 -2.84
C ASN A 35 -11.78 17.86 -4.35
N SER A 36 -10.80 17.43 -5.15
CA SER A 36 -10.91 17.28 -6.62
C SER A 36 -9.99 16.13 -7.05
N PRO A 37 -10.39 15.29 -8.03
CA PRO A 37 -9.55 14.22 -8.50
C PRO A 37 -8.19 14.71 -9.02
N THR A 38 -7.13 13.93 -8.81
CA THR A 38 -5.76 14.28 -9.19
C THR A 38 -5.21 13.34 -10.24
N VAL A 39 -4.71 13.89 -11.34
CA VAL A 39 -3.92 13.16 -12.33
C VAL A 39 -2.44 13.31 -11.99
N ILE A 40 -1.80 12.22 -11.61
CA ILE A 40 -0.35 12.14 -11.46
C ILE A 40 0.23 11.83 -12.84
N VAL A 41 1.08 12.70 -13.36
CA VAL A 41 1.64 12.57 -14.71
C VAL A 41 3.12 12.22 -14.61
N MET A 42 3.46 10.99 -14.99
CA MET A 42 4.86 10.56 -15.02
C MET A 42 5.60 11.25 -16.18
N VAL A 43 6.83 11.69 -15.95
CA VAL A 43 7.71 12.31 -16.95
C VAL A 43 9.09 11.68 -16.89
N GLY A 44 9.72 11.48 -18.05
CA GLY A 44 11.11 11.05 -18.15
C GLY A 44 11.36 10.02 -19.24
N LEU A 45 12.63 9.82 -19.56
CA LEU A 45 13.10 8.87 -20.57
C LEU A 45 12.73 7.41 -20.21
N PRO A 46 12.70 6.47 -21.19
CA PRO A 46 12.59 5.04 -20.90
C PRO A 46 13.69 4.53 -19.94
N ALA A 47 13.43 3.45 -19.20
CA ALA A 47 14.32 2.91 -18.16
C ALA A 47 14.77 3.95 -17.11
N ARG A 48 13.80 4.68 -16.55
CA ARG A 48 13.97 5.65 -15.45
C ARG A 48 13.06 5.35 -14.26
N GLY A 49 12.66 4.09 -14.07
CA GLY A 49 11.82 3.70 -12.93
C GLY A 49 10.38 4.23 -12.91
N LYS A 50 9.88 4.91 -13.95
CA LYS A 50 8.52 5.48 -13.97
C LYS A 50 7.43 4.46 -13.62
N THR A 51 7.41 3.30 -14.27
CA THR A 51 6.40 2.26 -14.02
C THR A 51 6.54 1.65 -12.63
N TYR A 52 7.78 1.52 -12.12
CA TYR A 52 8.03 1.09 -10.74
C TYR A 52 7.43 2.08 -9.74
N ILE A 53 7.74 3.37 -9.88
CA ILE A 53 7.19 4.46 -9.06
C ILE A 53 5.67 4.46 -9.14
N SER A 54 5.12 4.34 -10.36
CA SER A 54 3.68 4.38 -10.60
C SER A 54 2.97 3.25 -9.86
N LYS A 55 3.46 2.01 -9.97
CA LYS A 55 2.90 0.86 -9.26
C LYS A 55 3.01 0.99 -7.75
N LYS A 56 4.20 1.31 -7.23
CA LYS A 56 4.42 1.49 -5.79
C LYS A 56 3.55 2.60 -5.22
N LEU A 57 3.38 3.70 -5.94
CA LEU A 57 2.56 4.82 -5.53
C LEU A 57 1.07 4.47 -5.56
N THR A 58 0.60 3.80 -6.62
CA THR A 58 -0.78 3.30 -6.70
C THR A 58 -1.09 2.34 -5.55
N ARG A 59 -0.20 1.38 -5.29
CA ARG A 59 -0.33 0.41 -4.18
C ARG A 59 -0.43 1.12 -2.82
N TYR A 60 0.48 2.05 -2.55
CA TYR A 60 0.47 2.83 -1.32
C TYR A 60 -0.82 3.64 -1.15
N LEU A 61 -1.23 4.38 -2.17
CA LEU A 61 -2.43 5.21 -2.12
C LEU A 61 -3.69 4.36 -1.91
N ASN A 62 -3.82 3.22 -2.59
CA ASN A 62 -4.94 2.30 -2.35
C ASN A 62 -4.91 1.72 -0.93
N TRP A 63 -3.72 1.34 -0.43
CA TRP A 63 -3.58 0.78 0.91
C TRP A 63 -4.01 1.76 2.00
N ILE A 64 -3.72 3.06 1.88
CA ILE A 64 -4.20 4.10 2.82
C ILE A 64 -5.66 4.54 2.57
N GLY A 65 -6.39 3.87 1.68
CA GLY A 65 -7.80 4.16 1.42
C GLY A 65 -8.09 5.25 0.37
N VAL A 66 -7.12 5.62 -0.48
CA VAL A 66 -7.30 6.57 -1.59
C VAL A 66 -7.44 5.81 -2.92
N PRO A 67 -8.66 5.70 -3.50
CA PRO A 67 -8.89 4.97 -4.74
C PRO A 67 -8.00 5.49 -5.87
N THR A 68 -7.04 4.66 -6.29
CA THR A 68 -6.01 5.01 -7.24
C THR A 68 -5.88 3.96 -8.33
N LYS A 69 -5.79 4.39 -9.60
CA LYS A 69 -5.59 3.50 -10.75
C LYS A 69 -4.47 4.00 -11.65
N MET A 70 -3.64 3.07 -12.12
CA MET A 70 -2.55 3.35 -13.06
C MET A 70 -3.01 3.13 -14.50
N PHE A 71 -2.66 4.07 -15.39
CA PHE A 71 -2.95 4.03 -16.83
C PHE A 71 -1.62 4.02 -17.59
N ASN A 72 -1.15 2.83 -17.96
CA ASN A 72 0.13 2.64 -18.65
C ASN A 72 -0.06 2.76 -20.17
N VAL A 73 0.35 3.88 -20.77
CA VAL A 73 0.17 4.13 -22.22
C VAL A 73 0.93 3.11 -23.07
N GLY A 74 1.98 2.48 -22.53
CA GLY A 74 2.66 1.36 -23.18
C GLY A 74 1.76 0.14 -23.41
N GLN A 75 0.82 -0.13 -22.49
CA GLN A 75 -0.17 -1.20 -22.65
C GLN A 75 -1.15 -0.90 -23.79
N TYR A 76 -1.73 0.30 -23.80
CA TYR A 76 -2.60 0.76 -24.90
C TYR A 76 -1.91 0.67 -26.26
N ARG A 77 -0.60 0.98 -26.32
CA ARG A 77 0.20 0.83 -27.55
C ARG A 77 0.37 -0.63 -27.95
N ARG A 78 0.67 -1.53 -26.99
CA ARG A 78 0.82 -2.96 -27.28
C ARG A 78 -0.47 -3.56 -27.82
N GLU A 79 -1.61 -3.19 -27.24
CA GLU A 79 -2.93 -3.65 -27.71
C GLU A 79 -3.25 -3.13 -29.13
N ALA A 80 -2.87 -1.90 -29.45
CA ALA A 80 -3.11 -1.30 -30.77
C ALA A 80 -2.20 -1.87 -31.88
N VAL A 81 -0.91 -2.10 -31.59
CA VAL A 81 0.08 -2.50 -32.61
C VAL A 81 0.27 -4.03 -32.68
N LYS A 82 -0.11 -4.76 -31.62
CA LYS A 82 0.03 -6.21 -31.40
C LYS A 82 1.46 -6.75 -31.40
N ILE A 83 2.30 -6.39 -32.37
CA ILE A 83 3.68 -6.89 -32.50
C ILE A 83 4.66 -5.73 -32.49
N TYR A 84 5.60 -5.77 -31.55
CA TYR A 84 6.71 -4.81 -31.50
C TYR A 84 7.84 -5.24 -32.44
N LYS A 85 8.22 -4.38 -33.39
CA LYS A 85 9.30 -4.65 -34.35
C LYS A 85 10.67 -4.15 -33.89
N ASN A 86 10.83 -2.85 -33.65
CA ASN A 86 12.11 -2.27 -33.22
C ASN A 86 11.90 -0.80 -32.81
N PHE A 87 12.99 -0.15 -32.44
CA PHE A 87 13.08 1.24 -32.03
C PHE A 87 12.59 2.23 -33.10
N GLU A 88 12.51 1.86 -34.38
CA GLU A 88 12.10 2.77 -35.46
C GLU A 88 10.65 3.26 -35.31
N PHE A 89 9.81 2.49 -34.61
CA PHE A 89 8.48 2.92 -34.20
C PHE A 89 8.53 4.17 -33.30
N PHE A 90 9.63 4.40 -32.58
CA PHE A 90 9.76 5.51 -31.66
C PHE A 90 10.43 6.75 -32.25
N LYS A 91 10.99 6.66 -33.47
CA LYS A 91 11.63 7.79 -34.13
C LYS A 91 10.65 8.99 -34.27
N PRO A 92 11.15 10.24 -34.16
CA PRO A 92 10.32 11.43 -34.22
C PRO A 92 9.83 11.77 -35.64
N ASP A 93 10.47 11.27 -36.69
CA ASP A 93 10.08 11.42 -38.09
C ASP A 93 9.08 10.36 -38.57
N ASN A 94 8.81 9.33 -37.75
CA ASN A 94 7.80 8.32 -38.04
C ASN A 94 6.38 8.84 -37.76
N GLU A 95 5.79 9.52 -38.74
CA GLU A 95 4.47 10.15 -38.63
C GLU A 95 3.34 9.17 -38.27
N GLU A 96 3.35 7.97 -38.87
CA GLU A 96 2.35 6.94 -38.60
C GLU A 96 2.43 6.48 -37.15
N ALA A 97 3.63 6.13 -36.67
CA ALA A 97 3.82 5.71 -35.30
C ALA A 97 3.57 6.84 -34.30
N MET A 98 3.87 8.09 -34.64
CA MET A 98 3.46 9.25 -33.85
C MET A 98 1.93 9.36 -33.73
N ARG A 99 1.20 9.19 -34.84
CA ARG A 99 -0.28 9.21 -34.85
C ARG A 99 -0.86 8.12 -33.95
N ILE A 100 -0.34 6.90 -34.05
CA ILE A 100 -0.73 5.77 -33.20
C ILE A 100 -0.45 6.09 -31.72
N ARG A 101 0.77 6.53 -31.39
CA ARG A 101 1.14 6.89 -30.00
C ARG A 101 0.29 8.03 -29.43
N LYS A 102 -0.09 9.03 -30.26
CA LYS A 102 -1.01 10.10 -29.86
C LYS A 102 -2.41 9.53 -29.59
N ALA A 103 -2.92 8.64 -30.44
CA ALA A 103 -4.21 7.98 -30.24
C ALA A 103 -4.26 7.11 -28.96
N CYS A 104 -3.21 6.34 -28.68
CA CYS A 104 -3.11 5.55 -27.43
C CYS A 104 -3.13 6.43 -26.19
N ALA A 105 -2.41 7.57 -26.20
CA ALA A 105 -2.44 8.52 -25.10
C ALA A 105 -3.83 9.14 -24.91
N ALA A 106 -4.53 9.47 -26.00
CA ALA A 106 -5.89 10.02 -25.95
C ALA A 106 -6.90 8.98 -25.41
N ALA A 107 -6.78 7.71 -25.82
CA ALA A 107 -7.59 6.62 -25.29
C ALA A 107 -7.38 6.44 -23.77
N ALA A 108 -6.13 6.42 -23.32
CA ALA A 108 -5.83 6.34 -21.89
C ALA A 108 -6.38 7.54 -21.10
N LEU A 109 -6.32 8.77 -21.62
CA LEU A 109 -6.91 9.95 -20.97
C LEU A 109 -8.45 9.92 -20.92
N LYS A 110 -9.09 9.30 -21.91
CA LYS A 110 -10.53 9.04 -21.90
C LYS A 110 -10.90 8.09 -20.76
N ASP A 111 -10.10 7.04 -20.56
CA ASP A 111 -10.31 6.08 -19.48
C ASP A 111 -10.02 6.68 -18.10
N VAL A 112 -9.03 7.58 -17.98
CA VAL A 112 -8.83 8.40 -16.77
C VAL A 112 -10.10 9.19 -16.42
N SER A 113 -10.72 9.82 -17.41
CA SER A 113 -11.95 10.59 -17.21
C SER A 113 -13.13 9.68 -16.81
N ALA A 114 -13.23 8.50 -17.42
CA ALA A 114 -14.23 7.49 -17.06
C ALA A 114 -14.02 6.97 -15.63
N TYR A 115 -12.78 6.74 -15.22
CA TYR A 115 -12.46 6.29 -13.87
C TYR A 115 -12.91 7.29 -12.79
N PHE A 116 -12.65 8.57 -12.98
CA PHE A 116 -13.10 9.60 -12.04
C PHE A 116 -14.62 9.78 -12.02
N THR A 117 -15.27 9.70 -13.19
CA THR A 117 -16.71 10.03 -13.30
C THR A 117 -17.64 8.85 -13.07
N LYS A 118 -17.21 7.62 -13.36
CA LYS A 118 -18.04 6.41 -13.32
C LYS A 118 -17.62 5.43 -12.22
N GLU A 119 -16.31 5.32 -11.95
CA GLU A 119 -15.76 4.37 -10.97
C GLU A 119 -15.45 5.05 -9.61
N GLN A 120 -15.80 6.34 -9.44
CA GLN A 120 -15.53 7.13 -8.23
C GLN A 120 -14.05 7.18 -7.81
N GLY A 121 -13.14 7.07 -8.79
CA GLY A 121 -11.70 7.19 -8.57
C GLY A 121 -11.30 8.57 -8.04
N GLN A 122 -10.24 8.63 -7.22
CA GLN A 122 -9.71 9.89 -6.69
C GLN A 122 -8.36 10.28 -7.30
N VAL A 123 -7.50 9.31 -7.60
CA VAL A 123 -6.18 9.56 -8.20
C VAL A 123 -5.95 8.67 -9.42
N ALA A 124 -5.50 9.26 -10.52
CA ALA A 124 -5.09 8.52 -11.72
C ALA A 124 -3.61 8.72 -11.98
N VAL A 125 -2.84 7.63 -12.05
CA VAL A 125 -1.42 7.67 -12.40
C VAL A 125 -1.26 7.43 -13.89
N PHE A 126 -0.99 8.49 -14.65
CA PHE A 126 -0.78 8.46 -16.09
C PHE A 126 0.69 8.14 -16.42
N ASP A 127 0.99 6.84 -16.59
CA ASP A 127 2.33 6.32 -16.83
C ASP A 127 2.67 6.34 -18.33
N ALA A 128 3.44 7.36 -18.73
CA ALA A 128 4.03 7.50 -20.06
C ALA A 128 5.34 8.31 -19.97
N THR A 129 6.03 8.50 -21.11
CA THR A 129 7.25 9.31 -21.13
C THR A 129 6.98 10.80 -20.94
N ASN A 130 5.93 11.34 -21.57
CA ASN A 130 5.50 12.75 -21.47
C ASN A 130 6.64 13.77 -21.58
N THR A 131 7.64 13.45 -22.41
CA THR A 131 8.93 14.14 -22.51
C THR A 131 8.84 15.48 -23.25
N THR A 132 7.74 15.80 -23.95
CA THR A 132 7.59 17.06 -24.69
C THR A 132 6.60 18.01 -24.00
N ARG A 133 6.83 19.32 -24.13
CA ARG A 133 5.89 20.34 -23.61
C ARG A 133 4.52 20.28 -24.27
N GLU A 134 4.46 20.02 -25.58
CA GLU A 134 3.21 19.85 -26.32
C GLU A 134 2.34 18.75 -25.68
N ARG A 135 2.93 17.59 -25.37
CA ARG A 135 2.20 16.49 -24.72
C ARG A 135 1.70 16.88 -23.34
N ARG A 136 2.53 17.53 -22.52
CA ARG A 136 2.14 17.97 -21.17
C ARG A 136 1.03 19.03 -21.23
N ALA A 137 1.07 19.95 -22.19
CA ALA A 137 0.04 20.96 -22.40
C ALA A 137 -1.33 20.35 -22.72
N VAL A 138 -1.38 19.29 -23.54
CA VAL A 138 -2.64 18.55 -23.83
C VAL A 138 -3.24 17.99 -22.54
N ILE A 139 -2.43 17.36 -21.68
CA ILE A 139 -2.89 16.79 -20.41
C ILE A 139 -3.40 17.89 -19.47
N ILE A 140 -2.66 19.00 -19.36
CA ILE A 140 -3.06 20.16 -18.53
C ILE A 140 -4.37 20.76 -19.03
N SER A 141 -4.54 20.91 -20.35
CA SER A 141 -5.76 21.47 -20.94
C SER A 141 -6.97 20.60 -20.63
N LEU A 142 -6.85 19.28 -20.79
CA LEU A 142 -7.93 18.34 -20.43
C LEU A 142 -8.25 18.41 -18.94
N ALA A 143 -7.23 18.38 -18.08
CA ALA A 143 -7.42 18.46 -16.63
C ALA A 143 -8.13 19.76 -16.24
N LYS A 144 -7.76 20.90 -16.83
CA LYS A 144 -8.41 22.18 -16.61
C LYS A 144 -9.88 22.17 -17.05
N GLU A 145 -10.19 21.60 -18.23
CA GLU A 145 -11.55 21.47 -18.74
C GLU A 145 -12.44 20.65 -17.80
N LYS A 146 -11.88 19.56 -17.22
CA LYS A 146 -12.62 18.65 -16.35
C LYS A 146 -12.56 19.01 -14.86
N GLY A 147 -11.81 20.05 -14.48
CA GLY A 147 -11.61 20.43 -13.08
C GLY A 147 -10.71 19.46 -12.28
N TYR A 148 -9.85 18.70 -12.95
CA TYR A 148 -8.86 17.83 -12.30
C TYR A 148 -7.61 18.60 -11.90
N LYS A 149 -6.99 18.19 -10.79
CA LYS A 149 -5.65 18.64 -10.42
C LYS A 149 -4.60 17.84 -11.19
N VAL A 150 -3.42 18.44 -11.40
CA VAL A 150 -2.29 17.78 -12.06
C VAL A 150 -1.06 17.89 -11.18
N PHE A 151 -0.40 16.76 -10.94
CA PHE A 151 0.87 16.69 -10.23
C PHE A 151 1.88 15.90 -11.06
N PHE A 152 2.98 16.51 -11.48
CA PHE A 152 3.99 15.81 -12.29
C PHE A 152 5.03 15.11 -11.41
N VAL A 153 5.40 13.90 -11.80
CA VAL A 153 6.52 13.15 -11.19
C VAL A 153 7.54 12.88 -12.29
N GLU A 154 8.60 13.66 -12.33
CA GLU A 154 9.68 13.52 -13.29
C GLU A 154 10.82 12.69 -12.70
N SER A 155 11.16 11.58 -13.35
CA SER A 155 12.31 10.75 -12.97
C SER A 155 13.47 10.99 -13.93
N ILE A 156 14.57 11.50 -13.38
CA ILE A 156 15.79 11.89 -14.06
C ILE A 156 16.92 11.00 -13.53
N CYS A 157 17.62 10.31 -14.41
CA CYS A 157 18.78 9.52 -14.03
C CYS A 157 19.73 9.49 -15.22
N ASP A 158 20.98 9.88 -14.96
CA ASP A 158 22.03 9.91 -15.97
C ASP A 158 23.14 8.89 -15.68
N ASP A 159 23.05 8.19 -14.54
CA ASP A 159 23.94 7.10 -14.13
C ASP A 159 23.83 5.88 -15.08
N PRO A 160 24.89 5.54 -15.85
CA PRO A 160 24.87 4.43 -16.78
C PRO A 160 24.64 3.05 -16.14
N GLU A 161 25.11 2.82 -14.91
CA GLU A 161 25.00 1.55 -14.21
C GLU A 161 23.54 1.30 -13.81
N ILE A 162 22.90 2.32 -13.22
CA ILE A 162 21.48 2.30 -12.88
C ILE A 162 20.62 2.09 -14.12
N ILE A 163 20.97 2.75 -15.23
CA ILE A 163 20.24 2.59 -16.49
C ILE A 163 20.37 1.17 -17.01
N ALA A 164 21.59 0.61 -17.00
CA ALA A 164 21.83 -0.76 -17.45
C ALA A 164 21.08 -1.78 -16.58
N GLU A 165 21.06 -1.61 -15.26
CA GLU A 165 20.30 -2.48 -14.35
C GLU A 165 18.79 -2.36 -14.60
N ASN A 166 18.27 -1.14 -14.72
CA ASN A 166 16.85 -0.92 -15.05
C ASN A 166 16.47 -1.55 -16.40
N ILE A 167 17.35 -1.47 -17.39
CA ILE A 167 17.14 -2.16 -18.67
C ILE A 167 17.06 -3.66 -18.42
N LYS A 168 18.04 -4.28 -17.74
CA LYS A 168 18.01 -5.72 -17.42
C LYS A 168 16.71 -6.14 -16.73
N GLN A 169 16.29 -5.41 -15.68
CA GLN A 169 15.06 -5.72 -14.94
C GLN A 169 13.79 -5.56 -15.78
N VAL A 170 13.68 -4.49 -16.58
CA VAL A 170 12.54 -4.29 -17.49
C VAL A 170 12.50 -5.40 -18.55
N LYS A 171 13.65 -5.89 -19.00
CA LYS A 171 13.76 -6.88 -20.09
C LYS A 171 13.31 -8.27 -19.69
N SER A 172 13.68 -8.73 -18.49
CA SER A 172 13.23 -10.04 -17.98
C SER A 172 11.70 -10.16 -17.80
N GLY A 173 10.96 -9.04 -17.83
CA GLY A 173 9.51 -9.03 -17.69
C GLY A 173 8.73 -8.21 -18.73
N SER A 174 9.37 -7.67 -19.78
CA SER A 174 8.70 -6.80 -20.75
C SER A 174 8.04 -7.61 -21.88
N PRO A 175 6.74 -7.42 -22.13
CA PRO A 175 6.08 -8.03 -23.29
C PRO A 175 6.59 -7.53 -24.65
N ASP A 176 7.35 -6.43 -24.69
CA ASP A 176 7.89 -5.89 -25.95
C ASP A 176 9.05 -6.75 -26.51
N TYR A 177 9.71 -7.56 -25.68
CA TYR A 177 10.95 -8.28 -26.02
C TYR A 177 10.87 -9.79 -25.78
N VAL A 178 9.64 -10.32 -25.73
CA VAL A 178 9.40 -11.76 -25.64
C VAL A 178 10.08 -12.44 -26.84
N ASP A 179 10.82 -13.52 -26.58
CA ASP A 179 11.54 -14.33 -27.58
C ASP A 179 12.70 -13.64 -28.31
N ARG A 180 13.25 -12.55 -27.78
CA ARG A 180 14.49 -11.94 -28.33
C ARG A 180 15.72 -12.27 -27.50
N ASP A 181 16.85 -12.28 -28.19
CA ASP A 181 18.16 -12.30 -27.55
C ASP A 181 18.35 -11.08 -26.64
N ILE A 182 19.06 -11.28 -25.52
CA ILE A 182 19.25 -10.27 -24.49
C ILE A 182 20.04 -9.07 -25.03
N ASP A 183 21.11 -9.33 -25.78
CA ASP A 183 22.00 -8.30 -26.29
C ASP A 183 21.29 -7.50 -27.39
N GLU A 184 20.60 -8.17 -28.32
CA GLU A 184 19.76 -7.50 -29.33
C GLU A 184 18.67 -6.64 -28.70
N ALA A 185 18.00 -7.14 -27.65
CA ALA A 185 16.99 -6.38 -26.95
C ALA A 185 17.58 -5.18 -26.22
N MET A 186 18.80 -5.28 -25.67
CA MET A 186 19.50 -4.16 -25.04
C MET A 186 19.84 -3.08 -26.07
N GLU A 187 20.42 -3.45 -27.20
CA GLU A 187 20.76 -2.52 -28.28
C GLU A 187 19.53 -1.78 -28.81
N ASP A 188 18.43 -2.49 -29.08
CA ASP A 188 17.17 -1.87 -29.50
C ASP A 188 16.64 -0.87 -28.45
N PHE A 189 16.75 -1.20 -27.17
CA PHE A 189 16.27 -0.34 -26.10
C PHE A 189 17.11 0.92 -25.94
N VAL A 190 18.43 0.82 -26.09
CA VAL A 190 19.33 1.97 -26.08
C VAL A 190 18.97 2.90 -27.23
N GLN A 191 18.79 2.38 -28.45
CA GLN A 191 18.37 3.18 -29.61
C GLN A 191 16.99 3.82 -29.40
N ARG A 192 16.05 3.10 -28.77
CA ARG A 192 14.76 3.65 -28.35
C ARG A 192 14.92 4.82 -27.39
N ILE A 193 15.83 4.76 -26.42
CA ILE A 193 16.12 5.89 -25.50
C ILE A 193 16.62 7.09 -26.30
N GLU A 194 17.56 6.89 -27.24
CA GLU A 194 18.09 7.96 -28.10
C GLU A 194 16.99 8.66 -28.92
N CYS A 195 16.00 7.91 -29.45
CA CYS A 195 14.84 8.50 -30.11
C CYS A 195 14.08 9.49 -29.21
N TYR A 196 13.95 9.20 -27.92
CA TYR A 196 13.26 10.08 -26.98
C TYR A 196 14.13 11.26 -26.52
N LYS A 197 15.45 11.05 -26.37
CA LYS A 197 16.40 12.10 -25.99
C LYS A 197 16.39 13.27 -26.97
N ALA A 198 16.33 12.99 -28.27
CA ALA A 198 16.33 14.01 -29.32
C ALA A 198 15.22 15.07 -29.18
N SER A 199 14.09 14.72 -28.56
CA SER A 199 12.96 15.62 -28.33
C SER A 199 12.64 15.85 -26.84
N TYR A 200 13.50 15.41 -25.92
CA TYR A 200 13.23 15.51 -24.49
C TYR A 200 13.38 16.96 -24.02
N MET A 201 12.28 17.51 -23.51
CA MET A 201 12.21 18.78 -22.83
C MET A 201 11.86 18.52 -21.37
N PRO A 202 12.87 18.44 -20.46
CA PRO A 202 12.63 18.30 -19.03
C PRO A 202 11.66 19.37 -18.51
N ILE A 203 11.06 19.13 -17.34
CA ILE A 203 10.35 20.21 -16.65
C ILE A 203 11.38 21.30 -16.32
N ASP A 204 11.06 22.55 -16.62
CA ASP A 204 11.97 23.69 -16.51
C ASP A 204 11.57 24.54 -15.29
N ASP A 205 12.50 24.77 -14.37
CA ASP A 205 12.18 25.37 -13.07
C ASP A 205 11.59 26.78 -13.20
N GLU A 206 12.01 27.52 -14.23
CA GLU A 206 11.57 28.89 -14.49
C GLU A 206 10.31 28.94 -15.37
N LYS A 207 10.33 28.21 -16.50
CA LYS A 207 9.23 28.25 -17.47
C LYS A 207 8.01 27.49 -16.97
N ASP A 208 8.21 26.41 -16.21
CA ASP A 208 7.16 25.58 -15.63
C ASP A 208 6.90 25.91 -14.14
N ARG A 209 7.40 27.05 -13.63
CA ARG A 209 7.28 27.48 -12.21
C ARG A 209 5.87 27.48 -11.62
N LYS A 210 4.84 27.52 -12.47
CA LYS A 210 3.42 27.50 -12.07
C LYS A 210 2.85 26.09 -11.90
N LEU A 211 3.54 25.06 -12.37
CA LEU A 211 3.10 23.66 -12.29
C LEU A 211 3.44 23.07 -10.92
N SER A 212 2.64 22.11 -10.47
CA SER A 212 2.92 21.31 -9.27
C SER A 212 3.70 20.07 -9.68
N TYR A 213 4.91 19.89 -9.15
CA TYR A 213 5.74 18.74 -9.54
C TYR A 213 6.79 18.34 -8.50
N ILE A 214 7.28 17.12 -8.65
CA ILE A 214 8.50 16.61 -8.04
C ILE A 214 9.43 16.06 -9.12
N LYS A 215 10.71 16.43 -9.05
CA LYS A 215 11.80 15.81 -9.81
C LYS A 215 12.58 14.91 -8.87
N ILE A 216 12.81 13.67 -9.31
CA ILE A 216 13.60 12.66 -8.60
C ILE A 216 14.87 12.44 -9.43
N PHE A 217 16.02 12.74 -8.84
CA PHE A 217 17.32 12.59 -9.47
C PHE A 217 18.00 11.31 -8.98
N ASP A 218 18.62 10.57 -9.90
CA ASP A 218 19.45 9.38 -9.68
C ASP A 218 18.87 8.45 -8.61
N VAL A 219 17.62 8.05 -8.84
CA VAL A 219 16.87 7.10 -8.01
C VAL A 219 16.74 7.51 -6.54
N GLY A 220 16.59 8.82 -6.31
CA GLY A 220 16.30 9.37 -4.98
C GLY A 220 17.51 9.98 -4.28
N SER A 221 18.64 10.17 -4.96
CA SER A 221 19.79 10.88 -4.42
C SER A 221 19.47 12.35 -4.10
N ARG A 222 18.58 12.96 -4.89
CA ARG A 222 18.13 14.34 -4.72
C ARG A 222 16.71 14.51 -5.23
N TYR A 223 16.00 15.46 -4.62
CA TYR A 223 14.64 15.82 -5.00
C TYR A 223 14.53 17.32 -5.23
N LEU A 224 13.68 17.73 -6.18
CA LEU A 224 13.22 19.12 -6.32
C LEU A 224 11.71 19.12 -6.34
N VAL A 225 11.09 19.85 -5.43
CA VAL A 225 9.62 19.91 -5.28
C VAL A 225 9.16 21.34 -5.52
N ASN A 226 8.13 21.52 -6.35
CA ASN A 226 7.56 22.82 -6.67
C ASN A 226 6.04 22.81 -6.47
N ARG A 227 5.53 23.85 -5.78
CA ARG A 227 4.09 24.16 -5.61
C ARG A 227 3.20 22.98 -5.24
N VAL A 228 3.49 22.32 -4.11
CA VAL A 228 2.56 21.34 -3.50
C VAL A 228 1.25 22.06 -3.15
N GLN A 229 0.12 21.57 -3.65
CA GLN A 229 -1.17 22.27 -3.55
C GLN A 229 -2.06 21.79 -2.41
N ASP A 230 -1.90 20.54 -1.97
CA ASP A 230 -2.79 19.90 -1.02
C ASP A 230 -2.12 18.74 -0.26
N HIS A 231 -2.90 18.16 0.66
CA HIS A 231 -2.47 17.05 1.50
C HIS A 231 -2.06 15.83 0.66
N ILE A 232 -2.83 15.45 -0.38
CA ILE A 232 -2.51 14.28 -1.19
C ILE A 232 -1.17 14.45 -1.92
N GLN A 233 -0.88 15.63 -2.48
CA GLN A 233 0.41 15.92 -3.10
C GLN A 233 1.55 15.90 -2.07
N SER A 234 1.33 16.44 -0.86
CA SER A 234 2.33 16.37 0.22
C SER A 234 2.64 14.93 0.62
N ARG A 235 1.62 14.08 0.70
CA ARG A 235 1.73 12.65 1.02
C ARG A 235 2.46 11.89 -0.08
N ILE A 236 2.18 12.19 -1.34
CA ILE A 236 2.90 11.63 -2.50
C ILE A 236 4.38 12.01 -2.42
N VAL A 237 4.71 13.28 -2.20
CA VAL A 237 6.10 13.75 -2.05
C VAL A 237 6.80 12.99 -0.91
N TYR A 238 6.16 12.94 0.27
CA TYR A 238 6.71 12.23 1.42
C TYR A 238 6.99 10.74 1.12
N TYR A 239 6.06 10.04 0.47
CA TYR A 239 6.26 8.65 0.08
C TYR A 239 7.41 8.48 -0.92
N LEU A 240 7.46 9.31 -1.96
CA LEU A 240 8.49 9.24 -3.00
C LEU A 240 9.90 9.53 -2.47
N MET A 241 10.01 10.28 -1.37
CA MET A 241 11.27 10.55 -0.68
C MET A 241 11.76 9.40 0.21
N ASN A 242 10.90 8.42 0.52
CA ASN A 242 11.24 7.30 1.40
C ASN A 242 11.37 5.95 0.68
N ILE A 243 11.00 5.87 -0.60
CA ILE A 243 11.20 4.63 -1.38
C ILE A 243 12.60 4.57 -1.99
N HIS A 244 13.14 3.36 -2.11
CA HIS A 244 14.34 3.08 -2.89
C HIS A 244 14.17 1.83 -3.76
N VAL A 245 15.13 1.57 -4.65
CA VAL A 245 15.12 0.41 -5.57
C VAL A 245 16.11 -0.68 -5.19
N THR A 246 16.98 -0.42 -4.21
CA THR A 246 18.00 -1.36 -3.75
C THR A 246 17.36 -2.71 -3.36
N PRO A 247 17.84 -3.83 -3.90
CA PRO A 247 17.37 -5.16 -3.51
C PRO A 247 17.50 -5.37 -2.01
N ARG A 248 16.45 -5.89 -1.37
CA ARG A 248 16.39 -6.09 0.08
C ARG A 248 15.42 -7.19 0.47
N SER A 249 15.54 -7.69 1.70
CA SER A 249 14.62 -8.70 2.25
C SER A 249 13.91 -8.19 3.50
N ILE A 250 12.59 -8.31 3.52
CA ILE A 250 11.76 -8.04 4.70
C ILE A 250 11.24 -9.37 5.23
N TYR A 251 11.49 -9.67 6.50
CA TYR A 251 11.02 -10.87 7.17
C TYR A 251 9.86 -10.50 8.07
N LEU A 252 8.71 -11.16 7.88
CA LEU A 252 7.55 -11.00 8.74
C LEU A 252 7.33 -12.29 9.52
N SER A 253 7.17 -12.16 10.82
CA SER A 253 6.80 -13.25 11.71
C SER A 253 5.79 -12.72 12.73
N ARG A 254 4.86 -13.59 13.16
CA ARG A 254 4.17 -13.36 14.42
C ARG A 254 5.13 -13.61 15.59
N HIS A 255 4.74 -13.19 16.78
CA HIS A 255 5.29 -13.73 18.02
C HIS A 255 5.15 -15.28 18.05
N GLY A 256 5.95 -15.95 18.87
CA GLY A 256 5.69 -17.35 19.22
C GLY A 256 4.31 -17.51 19.87
N GLU A 257 3.75 -18.72 19.84
CA GLU A 257 2.46 -19.03 20.48
C GLU A 257 2.42 -18.49 21.92
N SER A 258 1.36 -17.77 22.28
CA SER A 258 1.14 -17.23 23.62
C SER A 258 0.15 -18.06 24.44
N GLU A 259 0.12 -17.82 25.75
CA GLU A 259 -0.86 -18.47 26.64
C GLU A 259 -2.31 -18.16 26.22
N LEU A 260 -2.62 -16.92 25.82
CA LEU A 260 -3.97 -16.60 25.32
C LEU A 260 -4.28 -17.26 23.97
N ASN A 261 -3.28 -17.60 23.16
CA ASN A 261 -3.53 -18.38 21.95
C ASN A 261 -4.03 -19.78 22.28
N LEU A 262 -3.42 -20.46 23.26
CA LEU A 262 -3.87 -21.78 23.72
C LEU A 262 -5.32 -21.73 24.21
N LEU A 263 -5.68 -20.67 24.94
CA LEU A 263 -7.02 -20.45 25.48
C LEU A 263 -8.04 -19.93 24.46
N GLY A 264 -7.64 -19.69 23.20
CA GLY A 264 -8.55 -19.12 22.19
C GLY A 264 -8.95 -17.66 22.41
N ARG A 265 -8.28 -16.95 23.33
CA ARG A 265 -8.61 -15.58 23.72
C ARG A 265 -7.91 -14.57 22.81
N ILE A 266 -8.64 -13.53 22.39
CA ILE A 266 -8.10 -12.44 21.56
C ILE A 266 -7.51 -11.32 22.43
N GLY A 267 -6.59 -10.53 21.87
CA GLY A 267 -6.03 -9.37 22.57
C GLY A 267 -5.08 -9.74 23.74
N GLY A 268 -5.11 -8.93 24.79
CA GLY A 268 -4.34 -9.05 26.02
C GLY A 268 -2.82 -8.90 25.84
N ASP A 269 -2.08 -9.08 26.94
CA ASP A 269 -0.61 -9.01 26.97
C ASP A 269 0.06 -10.24 27.62
N SER A 270 -0.48 -11.43 27.32
CA SER A 270 0.11 -12.68 27.79
C SER A 270 1.52 -12.92 27.24
N GLY A 271 2.29 -13.69 28.00
CA GLY A 271 3.61 -14.17 27.57
C GLY A 271 3.53 -15.37 26.62
N LEU A 272 4.69 -15.80 26.14
CA LEU A 272 4.84 -17.00 25.32
C LEU A 272 4.51 -18.29 26.09
N SER A 273 3.90 -19.24 25.40
CA SER A 273 3.75 -20.62 25.84
C SER A 273 5.08 -21.38 25.78
N PRO A 274 5.18 -22.59 26.37
CA PRO A 274 6.37 -23.44 26.19
C PRO A 274 6.71 -23.72 24.72
N ARG A 275 5.71 -23.83 23.83
CA ARG A 275 5.95 -23.97 22.37
C ARG A 275 6.37 -22.64 21.75
N GLY A 276 5.81 -21.52 22.22
CA GLY A 276 6.26 -20.18 21.83
C GLY A 276 7.74 -19.92 22.13
N LEU A 277 8.24 -20.35 23.29
CA LEU A 277 9.67 -20.26 23.62
C LEU A 277 10.52 -21.14 22.68
N LYS A 278 10.06 -22.35 22.34
CA LYS A 278 10.77 -23.21 21.36
C LYS A 278 10.83 -22.53 19.99
N TYR A 279 9.73 -21.93 19.55
CA TYR A 279 9.70 -21.16 18.30
C TYR A 279 10.65 -19.97 18.32
N ALA A 280 10.68 -19.20 19.40
CA ALA A 280 11.58 -18.05 19.51
C ALA A 280 13.06 -18.46 19.29
N ASN A 281 13.49 -19.55 19.93
CA ASN A 281 14.82 -20.10 19.70
C ASN A 281 15.04 -20.58 18.25
N ALA A 282 14.06 -21.27 17.66
CA ALA A 282 14.13 -21.71 16.27
C ALA A 282 14.17 -20.53 15.28
N LEU A 283 13.46 -19.44 15.56
CA LEU A 283 13.53 -18.19 14.80
C LEU A 283 14.92 -17.58 14.87
N ALA A 284 15.55 -17.60 16.05
CA ALA A 284 16.91 -17.12 16.22
C ALA A 284 17.92 -17.93 15.41
N ASP A 285 17.81 -19.26 15.42
CA ASP A 285 18.64 -20.14 14.60
C ASP A 285 18.40 -19.90 13.09
N PHE A 286 17.14 -19.79 12.68
CA PHE A 286 16.77 -19.49 11.30
C PHE A 286 17.40 -18.18 10.83
N ILE A 287 17.21 -17.08 11.56
CA ILE A 287 17.72 -15.76 11.19
C ILE A 287 19.26 -15.75 11.14
N ARG A 288 19.93 -16.38 12.10
CA ARG A 288 21.40 -16.55 12.05
C ARG A 288 21.85 -17.32 10.81
N SER A 289 21.13 -18.38 10.44
CA SER A 289 21.46 -19.19 9.25
C SER A 289 21.37 -18.41 7.93
N GLN A 290 20.54 -17.36 7.88
CA GLN A 290 20.39 -16.52 6.69
C GLN A 290 21.59 -15.59 6.44
N LYS A 291 22.49 -15.41 7.42
CA LYS A 291 23.71 -14.57 7.33
C LYS A 291 23.42 -13.15 6.80
N ILE A 292 22.34 -12.55 7.29
CA ILE A 292 21.87 -11.24 6.84
C ILE A 292 22.76 -10.15 7.42
N THR A 293 23.29 -9.28 6.57
CA THR A 293 24.04 -8.09 6.99
C THR A 293 23.08 -6.98 7.42
N ASP A 294 23.44 -6.27 8.47
CA ASP A 294 22.73 -5.08 8.98
C ASP A 294 21.22 -5.28 9.20
N LEU A 295 20.84 -6.47 9.68
CA LEU A 295 19.44 -6.79 9.99
C LEU A 295 18.93 -5.92 11.14
N LYS A 296 17.88 -5.15 10.87
CA LYS A 296 17.09 -4.49 11.91
C LYS A 296 15.98 -5.41 12.41
N VAL A 297 15.70 -5.37 13.71
CA VAL A 297 14.63 -6.16 14.31
C VAL A 297 13.63 -5.22 14.98
N TRP A 298 12.36 -5.35 14.62
CA TRP A 298 11.27 -4.57 15.19
C TRP A 298 10.26 -5.46 15.89
N THR A 299 9.78 -5.00 17.03
CA THR A 299 8.72 -5.66 17.81
C THR A 299 7.58 -4.68 18.08
N SER A 300 6.46 -5.20 18.57
CA SER A 300 5.51 -4.35 19.27
C SER A 300 5.97 -4.08 20.72
N HIS A 301 5.14 -3.38 21.49
CA HIS A 301 5.33 -3.18 22.93
C HIS A 301 4.75 -4.34 23.77
N MET A 302 4.18 -5.36 23.13
CA MET A 302 3.52 -6.48 23.80
C MET A 302 4.53 -7.58 24.13
N LYS A 303 4.42 -8.13 25.34
CA LYS A 303 5.34 -9.06 25.98
C LYS A 303 5.72 -10.22 25.07
N ARG A 304 4.75 -10.86 24.41
CA ARG A 304 4.98 -11.99 23.49
C ARG A 304 5.91 -11.68 22.31
N THR A 305 5.85 -10.46 21.74
CA THR A 305 6.76 -10.07 20.64
C THR A 305 8.17 -9.78 21.16
N ILE A 306 8.25 -9.14 22.33
CA ILE A 306 9.51 -8.81 23.00
C ILE A 306 10.24 -10.10 23.39
N GLN A 307 9.58 -11.02 24.10
CA GLN A 307 10.13 -12.33 24.48
C GLN A 307 10.60 -13.15 23.27
N THR A 308 9.90 -13.04 22.13
CA THR A 308 10.32 -13.70 20.89
C THR A 308 11.64 -13.11 20.40
N ALA A 309 11.75 -11.78 20.36
CA ALA A 309 12.94 -11.09 19.88
C ALA A 309 14.15 -11.18 20.82
N GLU A 310 13.94 -11.26 22.14
CA GLU A 310 15.01 -11.40 23.14
C GLU A 310 15.90 -12.62 22.85
N THR A 311 15.33 -13.72 22.35
CA THR A 311 16.08 -14.94 22.00
C THR A 311 17.02 -14.77 20.79
N LEU A 312 16.84 -13.72 19.98
CA LEU A 312 17.72 -13.42 18.85
C LEU A 312 19.11 -12.97 19.33
N GLY A 313 19.21 -12.41 20.54
CA GLY A 313 20.47 -11.90 21.09
C GLY A 313 21.00 -10.65 20.37
N VAL A 314 20.14 -9.88 19.71
CA VAL A 314 20.47 -8.65 18.99
C VAL A 314 19.64 -7.47 19.49
N GLN A 315 20.07 -6.25 19.19
CA GLN A 315 19.27 -5.05 19.46
C GLN A 315 17.99 -5.08 18.63
N TYR A 316 16.87 -4.71 19.27
CA TYR A 316 15.57 -4.57 18.61
C TYR A 316 14.89 -3.26 19.03
N GLU A 317 14.06 -2.73 18.14
CA GLU A 317 13.30 -1.51 18.38
C GLU A 317 11.83 -1.85 18.63
N GLN A 318 11.24 -1.25 19.66
CA GLN A 318 9.84 -1.49 20.02
C GLN A 318 8.95 -0.38 19.47
N TRP A 319 8.00 -0.74 18.62
CA TRP A 319 7.07 0.19 17.99
C TRP A 319 5.67 -0.01 18.55
N LYS A 320 5.12 0.99 19.25
CA LYS A 320 3.73 0.92 19.75
C LYS A 320 2.72 0.74 18.61
N ALA A 321 3.03 1.32 17.44
CA ALA A 321 2.25 1.14 16.22
C ALA A 321 2.18 -0.31 15.71
N LEU A 322 3.05 -1.21 16.19
CA LEU A 322 3.01 -2.64 15.87
C LEU A 322 2.18 -3.46 16.87
N ASN A 323 1.54 -2.85 17.88
CA ASN A 323 0.66 -3.60 18.80
C ASN A 323 -0.51 -4.24 18.04
N GLU A 324 -1.01 -5.36 18.54
CA GLU A 324 -2.18 -6.02 17.93
C GLU A 324 -3.38 -5.06 17.87
N ILE A 325 -4.32 -5.37 16.98
CA ILE A 325 -5.61 -4.66 16.92
C ILE A 325 -6.26 -4.65 18.30
N ASP A 326 -6.70 -3.48 18.75
CA ASP A 326 -7.41 -3.30 20.02
C ASP A 326 -8.86 -3.80 19.86
N ALA A 327 -9.22 -4.87 20.57
CA ALA A 327 -10.57 -5.44 20.58
C ALA A 327 -11.52 -4.71 21.55
N GLY A 328 -11.06 -3.65 22.23
CA GLY A 328 -11.87 -2.82 23.11
C GLY A 328 -12.54 -3.62 24.22
N VAL A 329 -13.87 -3.58 24.28
CA VAL A 329 -14.65 -4.35 25.27
C VAL A 329 -14.55 -5.88 25.09
N CYS A 330 -14.04 -6.35 23.95
CA CYS A 330 -13.87 -7.77 23.65
C CYS A 330 -12.44 -8.28 23.88
N GLU A 331 -11.56 -7.47 24.47
CA GLU A 331 -10.22 -7.90 24.88
C GLU A 331 -10.29 -9.09 25.85
N GLU A 332 -9.36 -10.02 25.70
CA GLU A 332 -9.23 -11.25 26.49
C GLU A 332 -10.41 -12.23 26.42
N LEU A 333 -11.39 -12.04 25.54
CA LEU A 333 -12.51 -12.98 25.33
C LEU A 333 -12.19 -14.02 24.25
N THR A 334 -12.85 -15.18 24.31
CA THR A 334 -12.91 -16.12 23.17
C THR A 334 -13.98 -15.68 22.17
N TYR A 335 -13.97 -16.25 20.96
CA TYR A 335 -15.00 -15.94 19.97
C TYR A 335 -16.40 -16.45 20.39
N GLU A 336 -16.45 -17.56 21.12
CA GLU A 336 -17.67 -18.11 21.72
C GLU A 336 -18.23 -17.15 22.77
N GLU A 337 -17.39 -16.64 23.67
CA GLU A 337 -17.80 -15.65 24.67
C GLU A 337 -18.28 -14.36 24.00
N ILE A 338 -17.68 -13.93 22.88
CA ILE A 338 -18.15 -12.76 22.12
C ILE A 338 -19.51 -13.05 21.46
N GLN A 339 -19.70 -14.21 20.86
CA GLN A 339 -20.98 -14.58 20.24
C GLN A 339 -22.10 -14.71 21.28
N GLU A 340 -21.79 -15.20 22.49
CA GLU A 340 -22.76 -15.31 23.59
C GLU A 340 -23.12 -13.95 24.18
N ASN A 341 -22.12 -13.11 24.48
CA ASN A 341 -22.34 -11.83 25.16
C ASN A 341 -22.70 -10.67 24.22
N PHE A 342 -22.25 -10.73 22.95
CA PHE A 342 -22.39 -9.68 21.94
C PHE A 342 -22.72 -10.25 20.54
N PRO A 343 -23.84 -10.98 20.37
CA PRO A 343 -24.17 -11.65 19.10
C PRO A 343 -24.32 -10.68 17.92
N GLU A 344 -24.87 -9.48 18.15
CA GLU A 344 -25.01 -8.45 17.13
C GLU A 344 -23.64 -7.95 16.64
N GLU A 345 -22.72 -7.67 17.56
CA GLU A 345 -21.35 -7.24 17.25
C GLU A 345 -20.58 -8.32 16.47
N PHE A 346 -20.72 -9.58 16.88
CA PHE A 346 -20.10 -10.71 16.20
C PHE A 346 -20.58 -10.83 14.74
N ALA A 347 -21.88 -10.68 14.49
CA ALA A 347 -22.45 -10.69 13.15
C ALA A 347 -22.06 -9.46 12.32
N LEU A 348 -22.09 -8.26 12.91
CA LEU A 348 -21.67 -7.01 12.24
C LEU A 348 -20.20 -7.09 11.79
N ARG A 349 -19.34 -7.67 12.63
CA ARG A 349 -17.93 -7.91 12.29
C ARG A 349 -17.77 -8.88 11.13
N ASP A 350 -18.62 -9.90 11.04
CA ASP A 350 -18.57 -10.85 9.94
C ASP A 350 -19.05 -10.26 8.61
N GLN A 351 -19.99 -9.31 8.66
CA GLN A 351 -20.53 -8.61 7.48
C GLN A 351 -19.49 -7.68 6.83
N ASP A 352 -18.80 -6.85 7.61
CA ASP A 352 -17.72 -5.98 7.11
C ASP A 352 -16.52 -5.97 8.07
N LYS A 353 -15.75 -7.06 8.05
CA LYS A 353 -14.59 -7.26 8.93
C LYS A 353 -13.50 -6.19 8.77
N TYR A 354 -13.44 -5.49 7.62
CA TYR A 354 -12.45 -4.45 7.41
C TYR A 354 -12.83 -3.16 8.12
N ARG A 355 -14.09 -2.71 7.97
CA ARG A 355 -14.57 -1.44 8.53
C ARG A 355 -15.16 -1.55 9.93
N TYR A 356 -15.59 -2.75 10.34
CA TYR A 356 -16.09 -2.99 11.68
C TYR A 356 -15.05 -2.54 12.71
N ARG A 357 -15.46 -1.65 13.60
CA ARG A 357 -14.67 -1.17 14.73
C ARG A 357 -15.24 -1.76 16.00
N TYR A 358 -14.40 -2.48 16.76
CA TYR A 358 -14.81 -2.95 18.08
C TYR A 358 -15.26 -1.79 18.98
N PRO A 359 -16.29 -1.97 19.84
CA PRO A 359 -16.68 -0.93 20.78
C PRO A 359 -15.50 -0.56 21.69
N LYS A 360 -15.12 0.73 21.67
CA LYS A 360 -13.92 1.27 22.35
C LYS A 360 -12.58 0.66 21.89
N GLY A 361 -12.55 0.04 20.70
CA GLY A 361 -11.35 -0.54 20.09
C GLY A 361 -11.11 0.00 18.68
N GLU A 362 -10.48 -0.82 17.84
CA GLU A 362 -10.04 -0.49 16.48
C GLU A 362 -10.77 -1.32 15.41
N SER A 363 -10.80 -0.81 14.18
CA SER A 363 -11.03 -1.58 12.96
C SER A 363 -9.72 -1.93 12.24
N TYR A 364 -9.78 -2.75 11.18
CA TYR A 364 -8.61 -2.93 10.31
C TYR A 364 -8.26 -1.63 9.56
N GLU A 365 -9.25 -0.78 9.27
CA GLU A 365 -9.02 0.54 8.68
C GLU A 365 -8.24 1.46 9.63
N ASP A 366 -8.57 1.48 10.93
CA ASP A 366 -7.79 2.20 11.94
C ASP A 366 -6.35 1.66 12.01
N LEU A 367 -6.20 0.34 11.96
CA LEU A 367 -4.91 -0.33 12.00
C LEU A 367 -4.03 0.03 10.79
N VAL A 368 -4.61 0.11 9.59
CA VAL A 368 -3.91 0.58 8.38
C VAL A 368 -3.37 1.99 8.58
N HIS A 369 -4.18 2.92 9.09
CA HIS A 369 -3.73 4.28 9.38
C HIS A 369 -2.63 4.32 10.45
N ARG A 370 -2.76 3.50 11.51
CA ARG A 370 -1.75 3.37 12.56
C ARG A 370 -0.42 2.80 12.04
N LEU A 371 -0.46 1.90 11.07
CA LEU A 371 0.72 1.24 10.51
C LEU A 371 1.40 2.03 9.40
N GLU A 372 0.83 3.15 8.95
CA GLU A 372 1.42 3.95 7.89
C GLU A 372 2.87 4.36 8.17
N PRO A 373 3.25 4.86 9.37
CA PRO A 373 4.65 5.19 9.66
C PRO A 373 5.58 3.98 9.60
N VAL A 374 5.09 2.78 9.95
CA VAL A 374 5.84 1.53 9.85
C VAL A 374 6.10 1.18 8.39
N ILE A 375 5.10 1.33 7.51
CA ILE A 375 5.27 1.11 6.06
C ILE A 375 6.28 2.09 5.46
N MET A 376 6.24 3.37 5.87
CA MET A 376 7.22 4.36 5.39
C MET A 376 8.64 3.98 5.79
N GLU A 377 8.83 3.53 7.02
CA GLU A 377 10.16 3.11 7.48
C GLU A 377 10.59 1.79 6.81
N LEU A 378 9.70 0.82 6.59
CA LEU A 378 10.00 -0.39 5.80
C LEU A 378 10.35 -0.09 4.35
N GLU A 379 9.80 0.99 3.79
CA GLU A 379 10.15 1.44 2.45
C GLU A 379 11.55 2.07 2.38
N ARG A 380 12.01 2.66 3.49
CA ARG A 380 13.31 3.33 3.66
C ARG A 380 14.45 2.39 4.04
N GLN A 381 14.14 1.34 4.79
CA GLN A 381 15.12 0.37 5.29
C GLN A 381 15.47 -0.71 4.26
N GLU A 382 16.63 -1.33 4.44
CA GLU A 382 17.04 -2.52 3.70
C GLU A 382 16.49 -3.80 4.36
N ASN A 383 17.31 -4.50 5.16
CA ASN A 383 16.94 -5.77 5.76
C ASN A 383 16.26 -5.57 7.11
N VAL A 384 15.00 -5.99 7.23
CA VAL A 384 14.21 -5.84 8.47
C VAL A 384 13.48 -7.14 8.80
N LEU A 385 13.54 -7.56 10.06
CA LEU A 385 12.66 -8.55 10.67
C LEU A 385 11.61 -7.84 11.52
N VAL A 386 10.33 -8.07 11.23
CA VAL A 386 9.22 -7.56 12.04
C VAL A 386 8.55 -8.73 12.76
N VAL A 387 8.64 -8.74 14.09
CA VAL A 387 7.94 -9.67 14.97
C VAL A 387 6.68 -8.99 15.52
N CYS A 388 5.52 -9.37 15.00
CA CYS A 388 4.25 -8.69 15.26
C CYS A 388 3.12 -9.68 15.56
N HIS A 389 1.89 -9.36 15.14
CA HIS A 389 0.66 -10.07 15.50
C HIS A 389 -0.19 -10.40 14.28
N GLN A 390 -1.31 -11.08 14.45
CA GLN A 390 -2.09 -11.59 13.34
C GLN A 390 -2.72 -10.46 12.50
N ALA A 391 -3.43 -9.50 13.12
CA ALA A 391 -4.07 -8.42 12.35
C ALA A 391 -3.02 -7.47 11.77
N VAL A 392 -1.98 -7.15 12.54
CA VAL A 392 -0.85 -6.32 12.09
C VAL A 392 -0.16 -6.93 10.86
N MET A 393 0.22 -8.22 10.93
CA MET A 393 0.91 -8.91 9.84
C MET A 393 0.04 -8.97 8.57
N ARG A 394 -1.27 -9.13 8.71
CA ARG A 394 -2.22 -9.05 7.58
C ARG A 394 -2.17 -7.69 6.90
N CYS A 395 -2.20 -6.59 7.64
CA CYS A 395 -2.10 -5.24 7.09
C CYS A 395 -0.78 -5.01 6.34
N LEU A 396 0.34 -5.43 6.94
CA LEU A 396 1.67 -5.33 6.32
C LEU A 396 1.75 -6.17 5.04
N LEU A 397 1.27 -7.41 5.06
CA LEU A 397 1.23 -8.27 3.88
C LEU A 397 0.34 -7.70 2.79
N ALA A 398 -0.83 -7.17 3.14
CA ALA A 398 -1.71 -6.57 2.15
C ALA A 398 -1.06 -5.41 1.41
N TYR A 399 -0.25 -4.60 2.11
CA TYR A 399 0.55 -3.56 1.46
C TYR A 399 1.56 -4.16 0.47
N PHE A 400 2.38 -5.14 0.88
CA PHE A 400 3.43 -5.66 0.00
C PHE A 400 2.90 -6.50 -1.17
N LEU A 401 1.76 -7.18 -0.96
CA LEU A 401 1.14 -8.07 -1.93
C LEU A 401 0.00 -7.42 -2.73
N ASP A 402 -0.23 -6.11 -2.56
CA ASP A 402 -1.25 -5.34 -3.26
C ASP A 402 -2.65 -5.98 -3.11
N LYS A 403 -3.00 -6.34 -1.87
CA LYS A 403 -4.28 -7.00 -1.55
C LYS A 403 -5.35 -5.98 -1.21
N PRO A 404 -6.58 -6.14 -1.75
CA PRO A 404 -7.67 -5.22 -1.51
C PRO A 404 -8.19 -5.34 -0.06
N ALA A 405 -8.91 -4.31 0.38
CA ALA A 405 -9.41 -4.17 1.75
C ALA A 405 -10.34 -5.31 2.19
N ASP A 406 -11.07 -5.93 1.26
CA ASP A 406 -11.98 -7.05 1.52
C ASP A 406 -11.25 -8.40 1.70
N GLU A 407 -10.07 -8.56 1.10
CA GLU A 407 -9.20 -9.74 1.31
C GLU A 407 -8.30 -9.61 2.54
N LEU A 408 -7.88 -8.38 2.88
CA LEU A 408 -6.88 -8.09 3.91
C LEU A 408 -7.16 -8.78 5.27
N PRO A 409 -8.37 -8.68 5.88
CA PRO A 409 -8.68 -9.31 7.17
C PRO A 409 -8.67 -10.85 7.18
N TYR A 410 -8.52 -11.46 6.00
CA TYR A 410 -8.55 -12.91 5.79
C TYR A 410 -7.23 -13.45 5.24
N LEU A 411 -6.17 -12.64 5.10
CA LEU A 411 -4.87 -13.16 4.75
C LEU A 411 -4.38 -14.15 5.83
N ARG A 412 -3.82 -15.29 5.40
CA ARG A 412 -3.32 -16.32 6.30
C ARG A 412 -1.92 -15.95 6.78
N CYS A 413 -1.81 -15.76 8.10
CA CYS A 413 -0.56 -15.46 8.82
C CYS A 413 -0.41 -16.47 9.96
N PRO A 414 -0.06 -17.74 9.68
CA PRO A 414 0.00 -18.78 10.71
C PRO A 414 1.07 -18.46 11.77
N LEU A 415 0.89 -19.01 12.97
CA LEU A 415 1.95 -19.02 13.98
C LEU A 415 3.16 -19.82 13.46
N HIS A 416 4.31 -19.53 14.05
CA HIS A 416 5.55 -20.27 13.86
C HIS A 416 6.08 -20.37 12.42
N THR A 417 5.69 -19.41 11.58
CA THR A 417 6.06 -19.33 10.17
C THR A 417 6.64 -17.97 9.87
N VAL A 418 7.81 -17.95 9.23
CA VAL A 418 8.46 -16.73 8.74
C VAL A 418 8.10 -16.53 7.27
N LEU A 419 7.63 -15.34 6.92
CA LEU A 419 7.45 -14.93 5.53
C LEU A 419 8.59 -14.00 5.12
N LYS A 420 9.41 -14.44 4.17
CA LYS A 420 10.42 -13.60 3.54
C LYS A 420 9.83 -12.94 2.31
N LEU A 421 9.82 -11.62 2.33
CA LEU A 421 9.36 -10.74 1.27
C LEU A 421 10.58 -10.17 0.54
N THR A 422 10.64 -10.37 -0.77
CA THR A 422 11.65 -9.74 -1.65
C THR A 422 10.91 -8.83 -2.63
N PRO A 423 10.91 -7.50 -2.41
CA PRO A 423 10.32 -6.55 -3.35
C PRO A 423 11.02 -6.66 -4.71
N ILE A 424 10.23 -6.75 -5.78
CA ILE A 424 10.70 -6.79 -7.16
C ILE A 424 9.98 -5.72 -7.98
N ALA A 425 10.47 -5.43 -9.19
CA ALA A 425 9.99 -4.32 -10.02
C ALA A 425 8.45 -4.26 -10.20
N TYR A 426 7.77 -5.41 -10.17
CA TYR A 426 6.33 -5.51 -10.42
C TYR A 426 5.50 -6.08 -9.26
N GLY A 427 6.08 -6.24 -8.08
CA GLY A 427 5.38 -6.83 -6.94
C GLY A 427 6.33 -7.24 -5.81
N CYS A 428 6.03 -8.34 -5.15
CA CYS A 428 6.86 -8.90 -4.10
C CYS A 428 6.86 -10.42 -4.19
N LYS A 429 8.05 -11.03 -4.20
CA LYS A 429 8.19 -12.48 -4.01
C LYS A 429 7.97 -12.81 -2.53
N VAL A 430 7.25 -13.90 -2.26
CA VAL A 430 7.00 -14.41 -0.90
C VAL A 430 7.53 -15.82 -0.79
N GLU A 431 8.36 -16.06 0.22
CA GLU A 431 8.83 -17.39 0.60
C GLU A 431 8.39 -17.66 2.04
N SER A 432 7.81 -18.84 2.28
CA SER A 432 7.27 -19.23 3.58
C SER A 432 8.13 -20.31 4.22
N TYR A 433 8.54 -20.10 5.47
CA TYR A 433 9.39 -21.00 6.24
C TYR A 433 8.70 -21.36 7.54
N PHE A 434 8.08 -22.54 7.59
CA PHE A 434 7.58 -23.13 8.83
C PHE A 434 8.76 -23.71 9.62
N LEU A 435 8.94 -23.28 10.86
CA LEU A 435 10.14 -23.63 11.66
C LEU A 435 9.98 -24.93 12.47
N ASN A 436 9.08 -25.81 12.04
CA ASN A 436 8.87 -27.14 12.62
C ASN A 436 8.53 -27.16 14.12
N ILE A 437 7.80 -26.14 14.59
CA ILE A 437 7.24 -26.08 15.94
C ILE A 437 5.73 -25.96 15.80
N GLU A 438 4.97 -26.94 16.28
CA GLU A 438 3.51 -26.89 16.26
C GLU A 438 2.96 -25.69 17.03
N ALA A 439 1.78 -25.22 16.62
CA ALA A 439 1.02 -24.18 17.29
C ALA A 439 -0.47 -24.39 17.03
N VAL A 440 -1.32 -23.83 17.89
CA VAL A 440 -2.76 -23.75 17.63
C VAL A 440 -3.07 -22.92 16.38
N ASN A 441 -4.20 -23.20 15.74
CA ASN A 441 -4.69 -22.38 14.65
C ASN A 441 -5.52 -21.21 15.18
N THR A 442 -5.14 -19.98 14.81
CA THR A 442 -5.88 -18.76 15.17
C THR A 442 -6.59 -18.13 13.96
N HIS A 443 -6.59 -18.82 12.83
CA HIS A 443 -7.21 -18.36 11.60
C HIS A 443 -8.68 -18.77 11.54
N ARG A 444 -9.55 -17.77 11.63
CA ARG A 444 -10.98 -17.88 11.33
C ARG A 444 -11.23 -17.52 9.87
N GLU A 445 -11.77 -18.49 9.12
CA GLU A 445 -12.16 -18.34 7.71
C GLU A 445 -13.28 -17.30 7.53
N ARG A 446 -13.51 -16.90 6.28
CA ARG A 446 -14.64 -16.02 5.96
C ARG A 446 -15.96 -16.82 6.08
N PRO A 447 -16.88 -16.43 6.98
CA PRO A 447 -18.18 -17.10 7.10
C PRO A 447 -19.02 -16.91 5.83
N THR A 448 -19.81 -17.92 5.49
CA THR A 448 -20.71 -17.93 4.33
C THR A 448 -22.01 -17.19 4.64
N ASN A 449 -22.63 -17.50 5.78
CA ASN A 449 -23.78 -16.78 6.33
C ASN A 449 -23.31 -15.78 7.37
N VAL A 450 -23.67 -14.50 7.20
CA VAL A 450 -23.31 -13.39 8.10
C VAL A 450 -24.53 -12.67 8.67
N ASN A 451 -25.71 -13.29 8.55
CA ASN A 451 -26.95 -12.72 9.08
C ASN A 451 -26.89 -12.63 10.61
N ILE A 452 -27.40 -11.53 11.17
CA ILE A 452 -27.48 -11.31 12.63
C ILE A 452 -28.35 -12.38 13.30
N ASN A 453 -29.37 -12.87 12.59
CA ASN A 453 -30.31 -13.86 13.10
C ASN A 453 -29.89 -15.32 12.82
N ARG A 454 -28.66 -15.56 12.35
CA ARG A 454 -28.15 -16.93 12.17
C ARG A 454 -27.99 -17.61 13.54
N ASP A 455 -28.09 -18.93 13.57
CA ASP A 455 -27.92 -19.65 14.83
C ASP A 455 -26.47 -19.62 15.33
N THR A 456 -26.27 -19.92 16.61
CA THR A 456 -24.95 -19.88 17.25
C THR A 456 -24.00 -20.92 16.67
N GLU A 457 -24.49 -22.11 16.29
CA GLU A 457 -23.67 -23.18 15.71
C GLU A 457 -23.09 -22.76 14.35
N GLU A 458 -23.91 -22.13 13.50
CA GLU A 458 -23.52 -21.57 12.21
C GLU A 458 -22.59 -20.36 12.37
N ALA A 459 -22.84 -19.48 13.36
CA ALA A 459 -21.95 -18.35 13.65
C ALA A 459 -20.53 -18.80 14.06
N LEU A 460 -20.45 -19.89 14.83
CA LEU A 460 -19.21 -20.44 15.35
C LEU A 460 -18.53 -21.43 14.40
N GLN A 461 -19.17 -21.85 13.30
CA GLN A 461 -18.62 -22.84 12.35
C GLN A 461 -17.21 -22.50 11.83
N THR A 462 -16.86 -21.22 11.73
CA THR A 462 -15.55 -20.77 11.25
C THR A 462 -14.56 -20.44 12.36
N VAL A 463 -14.99 -20.49 13.63
CA VAL A 463 -14.10 -20.32 14.79
C VAL A 463 -13.21 -21.56 14.88
N PRO A 464 -11.87 -21.41 14.89
CA PRO A 464 -10.97 -22.55 14.98
C PRO A 464 -11.03 -23.17 16.36
N ASP A 465 -10.94 -24.50 16.44
CA ASP A 465 -10.88 -25.22 17.71
C ASP A 465 -9.71 -24.73 18.58
N HIS A 466 -9.96 -24.71 19.89
CA HIS A 466 -8.96 -24.43 20.92
C HIS A 466 -8.58 -25.75 21.61
N VAL A 467 -7.29 -25.93 21.93
CA VAL A 467 -6.73 -27.22 22.45
C VAL A 467 -6.50 -27.15 23.95
#